data_AF-A0A392MYT5-F1
#
_entry.id   AF-A0A392MYT5-F1
#
_cell.length_a   1.000
_cell.length_b   1.000
_cell.length_c   1.000
_cell.angle_alpha   90.00
_cell.angle_beta   90.00
_cell.angle_gamma   90.00
#
_symmetry.space_group_name_H-M   'P 1'
#
loop_
_entity.id
_entity.type
_entity.pdbx_description
1 polymer ?
#
loop_
_entity_poly.entity_id
_entity_poly.type
_entity_poly.pdbx_seq_one_letter_code
_entity_poly.pdbx_strand_id
1 'polypeptide(L)'
;VNTKPPSTKDVDIGDYQETIAMKDINMLIEEDTLLALEKLLTGVQSFPIGTLLQELKTLMDSSSDHDHLESNQESKSKLISLFHGLNQHQGLLPSDVKEFVEKVQNFFNDIIIKQATSQQALKMHNQLLDSKIDLMNKLSSAQSTQTQIDSETSTANAQIHELSLQIDELRTNLEDLENRRDGWKVVVNKCDVQKMNLKAECTEGLNKVKSSFLHLLHRRST
;
A
#
# COMPACT_ATOMS: atom_id res chain seq x y z
N VAL A 1 -82.98 -77.23 -33.02
CA VAL A 1 -81.56 -77.57 -32.79
C VAL A 1 -81.12 -76.86 -31.53
N ASN A 2 -80.66 -77.64 -30.55
CA ASN A 2 -80.02 -77.20 -29.31
C ASN A 2 -78.82 -76.28 -29.60
N THR A 3 -78.58 -75.27 -28.75
CA THR A 3 -77.34 -75.11 -27.97
C THR A 3 -77.38 -73.85 -27.09
N LYS A 4 -76.90 -73.99 -25.86
CA LYS A 4 -76.60 -72.98 -24.83
C LYS A 4 -75.15 -73.26 -24.37
N PRO A 5 -74.42 -72.39 -23.64
CA PRO A 5 -73.92 -71.02 -23.90
C PRO A 5 -72.36 -70.97 -23.90
N PRO A 6 -71.71 -69.80 -23.73
CA PRO A 6 -71.08 -69.57 -22.41
C PRO A 6 -71.22 -68.14 -21.83
N SER A 7 -70.98 -68.09 -20.52
CA SER A 7 -70.96 -66.93 -19.60
C SER A 7 -69.75 -66.03 -19.79
N THR A 8 -69.88 -64.71 -19.56
CA THR A 8 -68.80 -63.82 -19.08
C THR A 8 -69.32 -62.50 -18.50
N LYS A 9 -69.13 -62.36 -17.17
CA LYS A 9 -68.68 -61.22 -16.34
C LYS A 9 -69.08 -59.75 -16.61
N ASP A 10 -69.37 -59.09 -15.49
CA ASP A 10 -69.66 -57.68 -15.21
C ASP A 10 -68.70 -56.65 -15.83
N VAL A 11 -69.22 -55.49 -16.24
CA VAL A 11 -68.70 -54.15 -15.90
C VAL A 11 -69.87 -53.16 -15.82
N ASP A 12 -70.06 -52.60 -14.63
CA ASP A 12 -70.87 -51.44 -14.28
C ASP A 12 -70.22 -50.16 -14.83
N ILE A 13 -70.98 -49.36 -15.57
CA ILE A 13 -70.60 -47.97 -15.90
C ILE A 13 -71.80 -47.11 -15.59
N GLY A 14 -71.76 -46.55 -14.38
CA GLY A 14 -72.69 -45.54 -13.89
C GLY A 14 -72.66 -44.28 -14.75
N ASP A 15 -73.86 -43.76 -15.02
CA ASP A 15 -74.11 -42.48 -15.65
C ASP A 15 -73.97 -41.37 -14.58
N TYR A 16 -72.77 -40.86 -14.40
CA TYR A 16 -72.48 -39.71 -13.53
C TYR A 16 -72.76 -38.41 -14.30
N GLN A 17 -73.98 -37.88 -14.20
CA GLN A 17 -74.21 -36.44 -14.37
C GLN A 17 -73.87 -35.73 -13.06
N GLU A 18 -72.60 -35.32 -12.91
CA GLU A 18 -72.18 -34.40 -11.87
C GLU A 18 -72.41 -32.96 -12.34
N THR A 19 -73.47 -32.36 -11.81
CA THR A 19 -73.78 -30.94 -11.96
C THR A 19 -72.72 -30.11 -11.23
N ILE A 20 -71.98 -29.28 -11.96
CA ILE A 20 -71.08 -28.27 -11.41
C ILE A 20 -71.90 -27.41 -10.44
N ALA A 21 -71.60 -27.53 -9.14
CA ALA A 21 -72.32 -26.82 -8.10
C ALA A 21 -72.08 -25.31 -8.24
N MET A 22 -73.16 -24.54 -8.29
CA MET A 22 -73.20 -23.07 -8.33
C MET A 22 -72.44 -22.37 -7.18
N LYS A 23 -71.92 -23.16 -6.23
CA LYS A 23 -71.07 -22.75 -5.12
C LYS A 23 -69.65 -22.36 -5.56
N ASP A 24 -69.16 -22.92 -6.67
CA ASP A 24 -67.81 -22.63 -7.18
C ASP A 24 -67.74 -21.26 -7.88
N ILE A 25 -68.86 -20.75 -8.41
CA ILE A 25 -68.92 -19.44 -9.07
C ILE A 25 -68.95 -18.30 -8.03
N ASN A 26 -69.64 -18.48 -6.90
CA ASN A 26 -69.67 -17.45 -5.85
C ASN A 26 -68.34 -17.31 -5.10
N MET A 27 -67.51 -18.36 -5.05
CA MET A 27 -66.18 -18.30 -4.47
C MET A 27 -65.15 -17.57 -5.35
N LEU A 28 -65.46 -17.35 -6.64
CA LEU A 28 -64.63 -16.62 -7.61
C LEU A 28 -64.91 -15.12 -7.65
N ILE A 29 -65.93 -14.63 -6.94
CA ILE A 29 -66.37 -13.23 -7.00
C ILE A 29 -65.70 -12.37 -5.91
N GLU A 30 -65.12 -12.98 -4.87
CA GLU A 30 -64.49 -12.23 -3.76
C GLU A 30 -63.01 -11.92 -3.99
N GLU A 31 -62.27 -12.71 -4.78
CA GLU A 31 -60.88 -12.42 -5.15
C GLU A 31 -60.79 -11.66 -6.48
N ASP A 32 -61.04 -10.36 -6.35
CA ASP A 32 -60.42 -9.28 -7.12
C ASP A 32 -60.58 -9.39 -8.65
N THR A 33 -61.77 -8.99 -9.12
CA THR A 33 -62.09 -8.83 -10.55
C THR A 33 -61.08 -7.97 -11.31
N LEU A 34 -60.36 -7.07 -10.65
CA LEU A 34 -59.28 -6.29 -11.25
C LEU A 34 -58.01 -7.13 -11.45
N LEU A 35 -57.70 -8.02 -10.51
CA LEU A 35 -56.57 -8.96 -10.62
C LEU A 35 -56.78 -9.97 -11.75
N ALA A 36 -58.00 -10.47 -11.88
CA ALA A 36 -58.38 -11.35 -12.97
C ALA A 36 -58.27 -10.64 -14.33
N LEU A 37 -58.69 -9.36 -14.39
CA LEU A 37 -58.62 -8.54 -15.61
C LEU A 37 -57.17 -8.21 -15.99
N GLU A 38 -56.31 -7.92 -15.00
CA GLU A 38 -54.89 -7.61 -15.23
C GLU A 38 -54.10 -8.83 -15.71
N LYS A 39 -54.31 -10.00 -15.10
CA LYS A 39 -53.76 -11.29 -15.58
C LYS A 39 -54.19 -11.59 -17.01
N LEU A 40 -55.44 -11.29 -17.36
CA LEU A 40 -55.99 -11.52 -18.69
C LEU A 40 -55.37 -10.59 -19.74
N LEU A 41 -55.08 -9.34 -19.38
CA LEU A 41 -54.58 -8.32 -20.31
C LEU A 41 -53.06 -8.34 -20.51
N THR A 42 -52.28 -8.77 -19.52
CA THR A 42 -50.82 -8.61 -19.53
C THR A 42 -50.03 -9.90 -19.76
N GLY A 43 -50.63 -11.08 -19.54
CA GLY A 43 -49.98 -12.39 -19.77
C GLY A 43 -48.75 -12.66 -18.90
N VAL A 44 -48.40 -11.75 -17.99
CA VAL A 44 -47.32 -11.86 -17.00
C VAL A 44 -47.97 -11.94 -15.63
N GLN A 45 -47.36 -12.68 -14.71
CA GLN A 45 -47.79 -12.71 -13.31
C GLN A 45 -47.51 -11.33 -12.69
N SER A 46 -48.40 -10.36 -12.93
CA SER A 46 -48.39 -9.07 -12.25
C SER A 46 -48.71 -9.31 -10.78
N PHE A 47 -47.94 -8.72 -9.89
CA PHE A 47 -48.31 -8.69 -8.49
C PHE A 47 -49.46 -7.69 -8.35
N PRO A 48 -50.56 -8.04 -7.66
CA PRO A 48 -51.62 -7.10 -7.35
C PRO A 48 -51.02 -5.82 -6.77
N ILE A 49 -51.46 -4.65 -7.21
CA ILE A 49 -51.07 -3.36 -6.61
C ILE A 49 -51.26 -3.37 -5.08
N GLY A 50 -52.32 -4.02 -4.60
CA GLY A 50 -52.56 -4.22 -3.17
C GLY A 50 -51.47 -5.03 -2.47
N THR A 51 -50.93 -6.07 -3.12
CA THR A 51 -49.81 -6.86 -2.61
C THR A 51 -48.52 -6.05 -2.60
N LEU A 52 -48.23 -5.26 -3.64
CA LEU A 52 -47.07 -4.38 -3.68
C LEU A 52 -47.10 -3.33 -2.56
N LEU A 53 -48.26 -2.71 -2.32
CA LEU A 53 -48.44 -1.74 -1.23
C LEU A 53 -48.37 -2.40 0.15
N GLN A 54 -48.92 -3.61 0.31
CA GLN A 54 -48.85 -4.36 1.56
C GLN A 54 -47.42 -4.83 1.86
N GLU A 55 -46.67 -5.25 0.85
CA GLU A 55 -45.25 -5.60 1.00
C GLU A 55 -44.39 -4.37 1.30
N LEU A 56 -44.64 -3.23 0.66
CA LEU A 56 -43.97 -1.96 0.98
C LEU A 56 -44.26 -1.55 2.43
N LYS A 57 -45.52 -1.64 2.86
CA LYS A 57 -45.92 -1.39 4.25
C LYS A 57 -45.19 -2.32 5.21
N THR A 58 -45.21 -3.62 4.94
CA THR A 58 -44.53 -4.62 5.78
C THR A 58 -43.03 -4.34 5.87
N LEU A 59 -42.40 -3.95 4.75
CA LEU A 59 -40.99 -3.60 4.70
C LEU A 59 -40.68 -2.32 5.50
N MET A 60 -41.54 -1.30 5.44
CA MET A 60 -41.41 -0.08 6.25
C MET A 60 -41.59 -0.39 7.74
N ASP A 61 -42.62 -1.16 8.10
CA ASP A 61 -42.93 -1.54 9.49
C ASP A 61 -41.83 -2.42 10.11
N SER A 62 -41.18 -3.27 9.30
CA SER A 62 -40.04 -4.09 9.73
C SER A 62 -38.68 -3.37 9.63
N SER A 63 -38.60 -2.25 8.92
CA SER A 63 -37.41 -1.38 8.87
C SER A 63 -37.26 -0.43 10.08
N SER A 64 -38.15 -0.55 11.08
CA SER A 64 -38.08 0.20 12.33
C SER A 64 -36.74 0.05 13.06
N ASP A 65 -36.00 -1.04 12.82
CA ASP A 65 -34.57 -1.13 13.16
C ASP A 65 -33.76 -0.51 12.02
N HIS A 66 -33.26 0.70 12.25
CA HIS A 66 -32.47 1.48 11.30
C HIS A 66 -31.34 0.66 10.65
N ASP A 67 -30.70 -0.23 11.42
CA ASP A 67 -29.58 -1.08 11.02
C ASP A 67 -29.96 -2.16 9.97
N HIS A 68 -31.24 -2.57 9.91
CA HIS A 68 -31.71 -3.65 9.05
C HIS A 68 -31.89 -3.22 7.59
N LEU A 69 -32.29 -1.97 7.36
CA LEU A 69 -32.34 -1.41 6.00
C LEU A 69 -30.97 -0.85 5.57
N GLU A 70 -30.18 -0.41 6.55
CA GLU A 70 -28.86 0.19 6.34
C GLU A 70 -27.82 -0.85 5.86
N SER A 71 -27.81 -2.06 6.44
CA SER A 71 -26.81 -3.10 6.09
C SER A 71 -27.30 -4.16 5.09
N ASN A 72 -28.61 -4.35 4.93
CA ASN A 72 -29.14 -5.46 4.13
C ASN A 72 -29.33 -5.08 2.65
N GLN A 73 -28.40 -5.51 1.79
CA GLN A 73 -28.51 -5.37 0.33
C GLN A 73 -29.77 -6.03 -0.25
N GLU A 74 -30.26 -7.10 0.39
CA GLU A 74 -31.49 -7.77 -0.01
C GLU A 74 -32.70 -6.87 0.23
N SER A 75 -32.79 -6.23 1.41
CA SER A 75 -33.84 -5.26 1.71
C SER A 75 -33.82 -4.08 0.74
N LYS A 76 -32.65 -3.54 0.41
CA LYS A 76 -32.51 -2.44 -0.59
C LYS A 76 -32.98 -2.88 -1.98
N SER A 77 -32.58 -4.07 -2.42
CA SER A 77 -32.97 -4.62 -3.72
C SER A 77 -34.48 -4.89 -3.80
N LYS A 78 -35.07 -5.36 -2.70
CA LYS A 78 -36.51 -5.57 -2.56
C LYS A 78 -37.26 -4.23 -2.63
N LEU A 79 -36.76 -3.20 -1.97
CA LEU A 79 -37.34 -1.86 -1.93
C LEU A 79 -37.30 -1.18 -3.32
N ILE A 80 -36.19 -1.33 -4.05
CA ILE A 80 -36.06 -0.89 -5.46
C ILE A 80 -37.07 -1.64 -6.35
N SER A 81 -37.21 -2.95 -6.17
CA SER A 81 -38.13 -3.78 -6.96
C SER A 81 -39.60 -3.42 -6.69
N LEU A 82 -39.96 -3.15 -5.43
CA LEU A 82 -41.30 -2.71 -5.05
C LEU A 82 -41.66 -1.36 -5.69
N PHE A 83 -40.75 -0.38 -5.64
CA PHE A 83 -40.98 0.89 -6.31
C PHE A 83 -41.02 0.76 -7.83
N HIS A 84 -40.24 -0.14 -8.41
CA HIS A 84 -40.33 -0.42 -9.84
C HIS A 84 -41.71 -0.95 -10.21
N GLY A 85 -42.23 -1.94 -9.48
CA GLY A 85 -43.60 -2.46 -9.68
C GLY A 85 -44.67 -1.38 -9.47
N LEU A 86 -44.62 -0.62 -8.38
CA LEU A 86 -45.60 0.44 -8.11
C LEU A 86 -45.60 1.54 -9.18
N ASN A 87 -44.43 1.88 -9.74
CA ASN A 87 -44.32 2.85 -10.83
C ASN A 87 -44.84 2.30 -12.17
N GLN A 88 -44.75 0.99 -12.42
CA GLN A 88 -45.36 0.37 -13.60
C GLN A 88 -46.89 0.47 -13.59
N HIS A 89 -47.50 0.44 -12.40
CA HIS A 89 -48.95 0.51 -12.22
C HIS A 89 -49.45 1.91 -11.80
N GLN A 90 -48.66 2.96 -12.03
CA GLN A 90 -48.95 4.31 -11.51
C GLN A 90 -50.26 4.92 -12.05
N GLY A 91 -50.72 4.49 -13.23
CA GLY A 91 -52.01 4.92 -13.80
C GLY A 91 -53.25 4.34 -13.11
N LEU A 92 -53.07 3.32 -12.27
CA LEU A 92 -54.13 2.64 -11.50
C LEU A 92 -54.18 3.11 -10.04
N LEU A 93 -53.22 3.95 -9.61
CA LEU A 93 -53.15 4.48 -8.25
C LEU A 93 -53.99 5.76 -8.10
N PRO A 94 -54.76 5.90 -6.99
CA PRO A 94 -55.30 7.19 -6.57
C PRO A 94 -54.21 8.25 -6.40
N SER A 95 -54.54 9.53 -6.64
CA SER A 95 -53.57 10.63 -6.65
C SER A 95 -52.81 10.78 -5.33
N ASP A 96 -53.50 10.58 -4.21
CA ASP A 96 -52.99 10.60 -2.84
C ASP A 96 -52.01 9.45 -2.57
N VAL A 97 -52.29 8.26 -3.08
CA VAL A 97 -51.39 7.10 -2.99
C VAL A 97 -50.15 7.29 -3.86
N LYS A 98 -50.32 7.87 -5.06
CA LYS A 98 -49.21 8.20 -5.97
C LYS A 98 -48.24 9.19 -5.33
N GLU A 99 -48.76 10.27 -4.73
CA GLU A 99 -47.94 11.26 -4.02
C GLU A 99 -47.19 10.64 -2.83
N PHE A 100 -47.84 9.74 -2.09
CA PHE A 100 -47.20 9.00 -1.00
C PHE A 100 -46.04 8.13 -1.51
N VAL A 101 -46.27 7.30 -2.53
CA VAL A 101 -45.23 6.41 -3.10
C VAL A 101 -44.03 7.22 -3.58
N GLU A 102 -44.26 8.35 -4.25
CA GLU A 102 -43.20 9.23 -4.74
C GLU A 102 -42.37 9.83 -3.59
N LYS A 103 -43.02 10.31 -2.52
CA LYS A 103 -42.33 10.85 -1.33
C LYS A 103 -41.48 9.79 -0.63
N VAL A 104 -42.02 8.58 -0.44
CA VAL A 104 -41.31 7.48 0.21
C VAL A 104 -40.13 7.02 -0.66
N GLN A 105 -40.32 6.93 -1.98
CA GLN A 105 -39.24 6.61 -2.91
C GLN A 105 -38.10 7.63 -2.85
N ASN A 106 -38.42 8.92 -2.90
CA ASN A 106 -37.41 9.99 -2.80
C ASN A 106 -36.67 9.96 -1.46
N PHE A 107 -37.39 9.73 -0.36
CA PHE A 107 -36.79 9.59 0.98
C PHE A 107 -35.76 8.46 1.04
N PHE A 108 -36.11 7.26 0.55
CA PHE A 108 -35.17 6.14 0.56
C PHE A 108 -34.01 6.32 -0.40
N ASN A 109 -34.23 6.90 -1.58
CA ASN A 109 -33.16 7.24 -2.52
C ASN A 109 -32.13 8.18 -1.87
N ASP A 110 -32.60 9.22 -1.17
CA ASP A 110 -31.74 10.15 -0.46
C ASP A 110 -30.91 9.46 0.64
N ILE A 111 -31.54 8.56 1.41
CA ILE A 111 -30.84 7.78 2.44
C ILE A 111 -29.77 6.89 1.83
N ILE A 112 -30.10 6.16 0.76
CA ILE A 112 -29.15 5.26 0.08
C ILE A 112 -27.95 6.05 -0.45
N ILE A 113 -28.18 7.20 -1.09
CA ILE A 113 -27.11 8.06 -1.63
C ILE A 113 -26.23 8.61 -0.51
N LYS A 114 -26.83 9.16 0.55
CA LYS A 114 -26.09 9.70 1.70
C LYS A 114 -25.24 8.62 2.36
N GLN A 115 -25.80 7.42 2.54
CA GLN A 115 -25.09 6.31 3.15
C GLN A 115 -23.90 5.86 2.28
N ALA A 116 -24.09 5.68 0.97
CA ALA A 116 -23.03 5.31 0.05
C ALA A 116 -21.88 6.34 0.10
N THR A 117 -22.23 7.62 0.14
CA THR A 117 -21.27 8.73 0.28
C THR A 117 -20.51 8.65 1.61
N SER A 118 -21.21 8.43 2.73
CA SER A 118 -20.61 8.27 4.05
C SER A 118 -19.67 7.06 4.13
N GLN A 119 -20.06 5.92 3.56
CA GLN A 119 -19.22 4.72 3.51
C GLN A 119 -17.96 4.95 2.67
N GLN A 120 -18.08 5.65 1.54
CA GLN A 120 -16.94 6.03 0.73
C GLN A 120 -16.00 6.98 1.48
N ALA A 121 -16.55 7.96 2.19
CA ALA A 121 -15.78 8.88 3.01
C ALA A 121 -15.04 8.16 4.14
N LEU A 122 -15.70 7.21 4.82
CA LEU A 122 -15.09 6.37 5.86
C LEU A 122 -13.93 5.53 5.29
N LYS A 123 -14.12 4.93 4.11
CA LYS A 123 -13.07 4.17 3.43
C LYS A 123 -11.85 5.04 3.12
N MET A 124 -12.08 6.23 2.56
CA MET A 124 -11.00 7.20 2.29
C MET A 124 -10.30 7.65 3.58
N HIS A 125 -11.06 7.84 4.66
CA HIS A 125 -10.50 8.21 5.96
C HIS A 125 -9.57 7.12 6.51
N ASN A 126 -9.97 5.86 6.43
CA ASN A 126 -9.13 4.74 6.86
C ASN A 126 -7.86 4.61 6.02
N GLN A 127 -7.97 4.76 4.69
CA GLN A 127 -6.80 4.78 3.80
C GLN A 127 -5.83 5.93 4.12
N LEU A 128 -6.37 7.09 4.51
CA LEU A 128 -5.56 8.24 4.93
C LEU A 128 -4.84 7.96 6.26
N LEU A 129 -5.52 7.32 7.22
CA LEU A 129 -4.91 6.90 8.48
C LEU A 129 -3.76 5.90 8.25
N ASP A 130 -3.98 4.89 7.42
CA ASP A 130 -2.93 3.92 7.06
C ASP A 130 -1.73 4.61 6.41
N SER A 131 -1.99 5.51 5.46
CA SER A 131 -0.95 6.30 4.79
C SER A 131 -0.18 7.19 5.76
N LYS A 132 -0.87 7.80 6.75
CA LYS A 132 -0.24 8.60 7.79
C LYS A 132 0.70 7.74 8.65
N ILE A 133 0.28 6.53 9.03
CA ILE A 133 1.11 5.61 9.83
C ILE A 133 2.36 5.21 9.04
N ASP A 134 2.22 4.83 7.77
CA ASP A 134 3.36 4.48 6.90
C ASP A 134 4.36 5.65 6.77
N LEU A 135 3.86 6.87 6.55
CA LEU A 135 4.69 8.07 6.47
C LEU A 135 5.43 8.36 7.79
N MET A 136 4.76 8.21 8.94
CA MET A 136 5.39 8.40 10.25
C MET A 136 6.49 7.36 10.50
N ASN A 137 6.28 6.11 10.09
CA ASN A 137 7.29 5.06 10.20
C ASN A 137 8.50 5.35 9.31
N LYS A 138 8.27 5.74 8.05
CA LYS A 138 9.34 6.15 7.11
C LYS A 138 10.13 7.35 7.62
N LEU A 139 9.45 8.35 8.18
CA LEU A 139 10.09 9.53 8.77
C LEU A 139 10.98 9.12 9.96
N SER A 140 10.47 8.27 10.85
CA SER A 140 11.22 7.79 12.02
C SER A 140 12.46 7.00 11.60
N SER A 141 12.33 6.14 10.57
CA SER A 141 13.46 5.41 9.99
C SER A 141 14.49 6.37 9.40
N ALA A 142 14.06 7.37 8.62
CA ALA A 142 14.95 8.35 8.00
C ALA A 142 15.70 9.18 9.06
N GLN A 143 15.04 9.57 10.15
CA GLN A 143 15.68 10.28 11.28
C GLN A 143 16.74 9.41 11.98
N SER A 144 16.45 8.12 12.16
CA SER A 144 17.44 7.19 12.71
C SER A 144 18.66 7.06 11.79
N THR A 145 18.45 6.91 10.49
CA THR A 145 19.54 6.87 9.50
C THR A 145 20.35 8.16 9.49
N GLN A 146 19.69 9.32 9.56
CA GLN A 146 20.38 10.62 9.66
C GLN A 146 21.28 10.69 10.90
N THR A 147 20.76 10.29 12.05
CA THR A 147 21.51 10.27 13.32
C THR A 147 22.75 9.38 13.23
N GLN A 148 22.63 8.22 12.58
CA GLN A 148 23.77 7.33 12.33
C GLN A 148 24.81 8.00 11.44
N ILE A 149 24.39 8.60 10.32
CA ILE A 149 25.29 9.30 9.39
C ILE A 149 26.02 10.44 10.09
N ASP A 150 25.32 11.22 10.92
CA ASP A 150 25.93 12.33 11.67
C ASP A 150 27.00 11.81 12.64
N SER A 151 26.72 10.71 13.34
CA SER A 151 27.69 10.04 14.22
C SER A 151 28.92 9.57 13.45
N GLU A 152 28.72 8.84 12.34
CA GLU A 152 29.81 8.33 11.50
C GLU A 152 30.66 9.47 10.92
N THR A 153 30.02 10.55 10.47
CA THR A 153 30.68 11.76 9.98
C THR A 153 31.52 12.42 11.07
N SER A 154 30.99 12.53 12.29
CA SER A 154 31.74 13.06 13.43
C SER A 154 32.96 12.21 13.75
N THR A 155 32.84 10.87 13.73
CA THR A 155 33.96 9.95 13.94
C THR A 155 35.01 10.09 12.84
N ALA A 156 34.60 10.14 11.58
CA ALA A 156 35.52 10.32 10.45
C ALA A 156 36.27 11.65 10.55
N ASN A 157 35.59 12.74 10.89
CA ASN A 157 36.22 14.05 11.08
C ASN A 157 37.25 14.04 12.21
N ALA A 158 36.96 13.37 13.33
CA ALA A 158 37.93 13.24 14.42
C ALA A 158 39.19 12.46 13.98
N GLN A 159 39.02 11.39 13.20
CA GLN A 159 40.15 10.62 12.65
C GLN A 159 40.97 11.43 11.64
N ILE A 160 40.32 12.21 10.76
CA ILE A 160 41.01 13.11 9.83
C ILE A 160 41.84 14.14 10.57
N HIS A 161 41.29 14.74 11.64
CA HIS A 161 42.01 15.70 12.46
C HIS A 161 43.25 15.07 13.12
N GLU A 162 43.11 13.88 13.70
CA GLU A 162 44.22 13.14 14.30
C GLU A 162 45.33 12.83 13.28
N LEU A 163 44.96 12.33 12.09
CA LEU A 163 45.93 12.09 11.02
C LEU A 163 46.60 13.38 10.54
N SER A 164 45.88 14.50 10.53
CA SER A 164 46.44 15.80 10.16
C SER A 164 47.51 16.24 11.16
N LEU A 165 47.27 16.06 12.46
CA LEU A 165 48.28 16.33 13.50
C LEU A 165 49.52 15.46 13.33
N GLN A 166 49.35 14.17 13.07
CA GLN A 166 50.48 13.25 12.82
C GLN A 166 51.29 13.65 11.59
N ILE A 167 50.64 14.13 10.52
CA ILE A 167 51.32 14.64 9.33
C ILE A 167 52.16 15.87 9.67
N ASP A 168 51.64 16.80 10.46
CA ASP A 168 52.38 18.01 10.84
C ASP A 168 53.57 17.71 11.77
N GLU A 169 53.43 16.74 12.67
CA GLU A 169 54.55 16.23 13.47
C GLU A 169 55.64 15.61 12.59
N LEU A 170 55.25 14.75 11.63
CA LEU A 170 56.19 14.13 10.70
C LEU A 170 56.91 15.15 9.81
N ARG A 171 56.22 16.23 9.39
CA ARG A 171 56.84 17.34 8.65
C ARG A 171 57.92 18.04 9.47
N THR A 172 57.63 18.32 10.74
CA THR A 172 58.59 18.94 11.66
C THR A 172 59.81 18.05 11.86
N ASN A 173 59.60 16.76 12.10
CA ASN A 173 60.69 15.79 12.24
C ASN A 173 61.54 15.67 10.98
N LEU A 174 60.93 15.76 9.80
CA LEU A 174 61.65 15.74 8.52
C LEU A 174 62.56 16.97 8.39
N GLU A 175 62.05 18.16 8.66
CA GLU A 175 62.81 19.41 8.63
C GLU A 175 64.05 19.35 9.56
N ASP A 176 63.88 18.84 10.78
CA ASP A 176 64.98 18.66 11.73
C ASP A 176 66.04 17.68 11.20
N LEU A 177 65.63 16.59 10.56
CA LEU A 177 66.56 15.62 9.97
C LEU A 177 67.31 16.23 8.78
N GLU A 178 66.66 17.05 7.96
CA GLU A 178 67.31 17.76 6.85
C GLU A 178 68.35 18.76 7.36
N ASN A 179 68.01 19.54 8.39
CA ASN A 179 68.93 20.46 9.05
C ASN A 179 70.16 19.73 9.61
N ARG A 180 69.95 18.57 10.25
CA ARG A 180 71.04 17.72 10.76
C ARG A 180 71.91 17.18 9.64
N ARG A 181 71.32 16.67 8.55
CA ARG A 181 72.05 16.18 7.36
C ARG A 181 72.96 17.27 6.81
N ASP A 182 72.44 18.49 6.68
CA ASP A 182 73.18 19.61 6.12
C ASP A 182 74.31 20.05 7.06
N GLY A 183 74.08 20.02 8.37
CA GLY A 183 75.14 20.20 9.38
C GLY A 183 76.27 19.17 9.25
N TRP A 184 75.93 17.87 9.10
CA TRP A 184 76.93 16.82 8.88
C TRP A 184 77.70 17.00 7.58
N LYS A 185 77.04 17.45 6.50
CA LYS A 185 77.70 17.73 5.22
C LYS A 185 78.78 18.80 5.37
N VAL A 186 78.53 19.85 6.16
CA VAL A 186 79.53 20.88 6.48
C VAL A 186 80.71 20.27 7.25
N VAL A 187 80.44 19.42 8.24
CA VAL A 187 81.49 18.71 9.01
C VAL A 187 82.35 17.84 8.10
N VAL A 188 81.73 17.03 7.22
CA VAL A 188 82.43 16.17 6.26
C VAL A 188 83.34 17.00 5.35
N ASN A 189 82.81 18.08 4.76
CA ASN A 189 83.60 18.96 3.89
C ASN A 189 84.82 19.54 4.62
N LYS A 190 84.66 19.95 5.89
CA LYS A 190 85.78 20.44 6.71
C LYS A 190 86.83 19.35 6.95
N CYS A 191 86.41 18.14 7.27
CA CYS A 191 87.30 17.00 7.45
C CYS A 191 88.06 16.65 6.16
N ASP A 192 87.40 16.72 4.99
CA ASP A 192 88.04 16.47 3.70
C ASP A 192 89.13 17.50 3.39
N VAL A 193 88.87 18.80 3.66
CA VAL A 193 89.89 19.85 3.52
C VAL A 193 91.07 19.60 4.47
N GLN A 194 90.82 19.28 5.74
CA GLN A 194 91.87 18.96 6.71
C GLN A 194 92.71 17.75 6.28
N LYS A 195 92.05 16.70 5.77
CA LYS A 195 92.71 15.50 5.23
C LYS A 195 93.61 15.84 4.05
N MET A 196 93.17 16.69 3.13
CA MET A 196 93.99 17.14 1.99
C MET A 196 95.21 17.95 2.46
N ASN A 197 95.04 18.87 3.41
CA ASN A 197 96.14 19.65 3.97
C ASN A 197 97.18 18.77 4.64
N LEU A 198 96.76 17.84 5.52
CA LEU A 198 97.68 16.90 6.18
C LEU A 198 98.42 16.03 5.15
N LYS A 199 97.75 15.57 4.10
CA LYS A 199 98.39 14.79 3.03
C LYS A 199 99.46 15.62 2.30
N ALA A 200 99.21 16.90 2.05
CA ALA A 200 100.18 17.82 1.45
C ALA A 200 101.39 18.04 2.37
N GLU A 201 101.15 18.34 3.65
CA GLU A 201 102.20 18.52 4.67
C GLU A 201 103.08 17.27 4.81
N CYS A 202 102.49 16.07 4.88
CA CYS A 202 103.24 14.82 4.93
C CYS A 202 104.10 14.61 3.67
N THR A 203 103.57 14.95 2.49
CA THR A 203 104.30 14.83 1.22
C THR A 203 105.48 15.80 1.18
N GLU A 204 105.28 17.04 1.61
CA GLU A 204 106.34 18.05 1.73
C GLU A 204 107.42 17.60 2.73
N GLY A 205 107.02 17.13 3.91
CA GLY A 205 107.93 16.61 4.94
C GLY A 205 108.75 15.44 4.43
N LEU A 206 108.13 14.48 3.74
CA LEU A 206 108.83 13.35 3.13
C LEU A 206 109.86 13.81 2.09
N ASN A 207 109.51 14.79 1.26
CA ASN A 207 110.41 15.34 0.25
C ASN A 207 111.61 16.07 0.89
N LYS A 208 111.39 16.83 1.97
CA LYS A 208 112.47 17.47 2.74
C LYS A 208 113.43 16.44 3.33
N VAL A 209 112.90 15.38 3.95
CA VAL A 209 113.73 14.30 4.52
C VAL A 209 114.54 13.60 3.43
N LYS A 210 113.91 13.26 2.29
CA LYS A 210 114.60 12.66 1.14
C LYS A 210 115.75 13.55 0.63
N SER A 211 115.49 14.85 0.46
CA SER A 211 116.50 15.81 0.01
C SER A 211 117.68 15.90 0.98
N SER A 212 117.41 16.05 2.29
CA SER A 212 118.44 16.07 3.33
C SER A 212 119.28 14.80 3.36
N PHE A 213 118.65 13.63 3.18
CA PHE A 213 119.35 12.35 3.13
C PHE A 213 120.25 12.24 1.90
N LEU A 214 119.79 12.65 0.72
CA LEU A 214 120.60 12.69 -0.51
C LEU A 214 121.80 13.64 -0.37
N HIS A 215 121.60 14.83 0.22
CA HIS A 215 122.69 15.76 0.52
C HIS A 215 123.73 15.16 1.47
N LEU A 216 123.29 14.45 2.52
CA LEU A 216 124.18 13.77 3.46
C LEU A 216 125.00 12.66 2.80
N LEU A 217 124.40 11.88 1.90
CA LEU A 217 125.10 10.84 1.15
C LEU A 217 126.16 11.44 0.21
N HIS A 218 125.82 12.50 -0.53
CA HIS A 218 126.77 13.17 -1.43
C HIS A 218 128.01 13.70 -0.67
N ARG A 219 127.80 14.30 0.50
CA ARG A 219 128.87 14.85 1.35
C ARG A 219 129.80 13.78 1.95
N ARG A 220 129.37 12.52 2.02
CA ARG A 220 130.20 11.39 2.49
C ARG A 220 130.99 10.70 1.37
N SER A 221 130.66 10.96 0.11
CA SER A 221 131.31 10.36 -1.06
C SER A 221 132.36 11.26 -1.74
N THR A 222 132.50 12.50 -1.25
CA THR A 222 133.56 13.47 -1.60
C THR A 222 134.55 13.60 -0.47
#